data_AF-A0A5C6VJS0-F1
#
_entry.id   AF-A0A5C6VJS0-F1
#
_cell.length_a   1.000
_cell.length_b   1.000
_cell.length_c   1.000
_cell.angle_alpha   90.00
_cell.angle_beta   90.00
_cell.angle_gamma   90.00
#
_symmetry.space_group_name_H-M   'P 1'
#
loop_
_entity.id
_entity.type
_entity.pdbx_description
1 polymer ?
#
loop_
_entity_poly.entity_id
_entity_poly.type
_entity_poly.pdbx_seq_one_letter_code
_entity_poly.pdbx_strand_id
1 'polypeptide(L)'
;MRFSERTRWAIALGAASVRSRRRPILTLDESRLTPALGYVFRRSWLYPHESLISILWKFETANALSGVVVARLMGLDVDPYEGIAPRRGLVDVRRLQESLGLPVETLRAALMDPVGRRRYSDVFRYCRRCLAHGYHSVVHQLERLSTCPAHRRLLETKCWRCGREAPYRVNVQVLEARFHCAYCYAGHGGTWTPDNAEPMKPAHRSAFTRRYLECCLG
;
A
#
# COMPACT_ATOMS: atom_id res chain seq x y z
N MET A 1 -76.30 -38.39 -22.18
CA MET A 1 -76.23 -37.98 -23.60
C MET A 1 -75.89 -36.49 -23.65
N ARG A 2 -74.94 -36.09 -24.51
CA ARG A 2 -74.44 -34.73 -24.82
C ARG A 2 -73.20 -34.24 -24.02
N PHE A 3 -72.10 -34.37 -24.76
CA PHE A 3 -70.81 -33.67 -24.73
C PHE A 3 -70.87 -32.15 -24.49
N SER A 4 -69.80 -31.61 -23.87
CA SER A 4 -69.11 -30.35 -24.22
C SER A 4 -67.99 -30.12 -23.17
N GLU A 5 -66.75 -30.56 -23.37
CA GLU A 5 -65.61 -29.85 -24.02
C GLU A 5 -65.08 -28.59 -23.31
N ARG A 6 -63.73 -28.55 -23.18
CA ARG A 6 -62.82 -27.37 -23.15
C ARG A 6 -62.69 -26.63 -21.79
N THR A 7 -61.52 -26.31 -21.22
CA THR A 7 -60.13 -26.26 -21.68
C THR A 7 -59.18 -26.31 -20.46
N ARG A 8 -58.10 -27.09 -20.57
CA ARG A 8 -56.95 -27.10 -19.66
C ARG A 8 -56.04 -25.90 -19.95
N TRP A 9 -55.72 -25.09 -18.94
CA TRP A 9 -54.61 -24.15 -19.03
C TRP A 9 -53.32 -24.87 -18.66
N ALA A 10 -52.62 -25.39 -19.66
CA ALA A 10 -51.23 -25.82 -19.51
C ALA A 10 -50.34 -24.59 -19.71
N ILE A 11 -49.71 -24.13 -18.62
CA ILE A 11 -48.65 -23.13 -18.69
C ILE A 11 -47.45 -23.78 -19.37
N ALA A 12 -47.16 -23.35 -20.60
CA ALA A 12 -45.93 -23.71 -21.29
C ALA A 12 -44.75 -23.03 -20.59
N LEU A 13 -44.05 -23.76 -19.72
CA LEU A 13 -42.73 -23.37 -19.24
C LEU A 13 -41.73 -23.58 -20.37
N GLY A 14 -41.46 -22.51 -21.12
CA GLY A 14 -40.34 -22.47 -22.05
C GLY A 14 -39.04 -22.70 -21.27
N ALA A 15 -38.37 -23.82 -21.53
CA ALA A 15 -37.04 -24.11 -21.02
C ALA A 15 -36.03 -23.16 -21.65
N ALA A 16 -35.88 -21.97 -21.05
CA ALA A 16 -34.75 -21.10 -21.35
C ALA A 16 -33.48 -21.80 -20.84
N SER A 17 -32.73 -22.38 -21.78
CA SER A 17 -31.37 -22.89 -21.54
C SER A 17 -30.49 -21.72 -21.09
N VAL A 18 -30.35 -21.55 -19.77
CA VAL A 18 -29.30 -20.73 -19.18
C VAL A 18 -28.00 -21.47 -19.46
N ARG A 19 -27.38 -21.16 -20.60
CA ARG A 19 -25.98 -21.47 -20.86
C ARG A 19 -25.17 -20.74 -19.78
N SER A 20 -24.84 -21.46 -18.71
CA SER A 20 -23.81 -21.07 -17.76
C SER A 20 -22.54 -20.81 -18.56
N ARG A 21 -22.29 -19.54 -18.90
CA ARG A 21 -20.98 -19.11 -19.36
C ARG A 21 -20.08 -19.24 -18.14
N ARG A 22 -19.47 -20.41 -17.95
CA ARG A 22 -18.35 -20.58 -17.04
C ARG A 22 -17.27 -19.63 -17.52
N ARG A 23 -17.21 -18.44 -16.92
CA ARG A 23 -16.03 -17.59 -17.04
C ARG A 23 -14.91 -18.40 -16.40
N PRO A 24 -13.79 -18.67 -17.09
CA PRO A 24 -12.67 -19.32 -16.44
C PRO A 24 -12.31 -18.49 -15.22
N ILE A 25 -12.33 -19.11 -14.04
CA ILE A 25 -11.72 -18.52 -12.86
C ILE A 25 -10.23 -18.48 -13.22
N LEU A 26 -9.74 -17.30 -13.60
CA LEU A 26 -8.31 -17.08 -13.74
C LEU A 26 -7.74 -17.30 -12.35
N THR A 27 -7.09 -18.46 -12.14
CA THR A 27 -6.26 -18.67 -10.96
C THR A 27 -5.10 -17.70 -11.11
N LEU A 28 -5.22 -16.55 -10.45
CA LEU A 28 -4.14 -15.60 -10.34
C LEU A 28 -3.03 -16.29 -9.56
N ASP A 29 -1.86 -16.44 -10.17
CA ASP A 29 -0.68 -16.74 -9.38
C ASP A 29 -0.36 -15.47 -8.57
N GLU A 30 -0.92 -15.40 -7.35
CA GLU A 30 -0.72 -14.29 -6.41
C GLU A 30 0.77 -14.09 -6.07
N SER A 31 1.62 -15.10 -6.32
CA SER A 31 3.06 -14.99 -6.12
C SER A 31 3.77 -14.14 -7.18
N ARG A 32 3.08 -13.88 -8.31
CA ARG A 32 3.58 -13.16 -9.50
C ARG A 32 2.62 -12.07 -9.96
N LEU A 33 2.25 -11.16 -9.07
CA LEU A 33 1.63 -9.89 -9.48
C LEU A 33 2.55 -9.19 -10.48
N THR A 34 2.13 -9.19 -11.75
CA THR A 34 2.78 -8.48 -12.85
C THR A 34 1.75 -7.55 -13.49
N PRO A 35 2.17 -6.44 -14.11
CA PRO A 35 1.25 -5.51 -14.78
C PRO A 35 0.32 -6.21 -15.80
N ALA A 36 0.80 -7.30 -16.41
CA ALA A 36 0.05 -8.12 -17.36
C ALA A 36 -1.21 -8.78 -16.75
N LEU A 37 -1.29 -8.87 -15.41
CA LEU A 37 -2.44 -9.40 -14.68
C LEU A 37 -3.52 -8.35 -14.38
N GLY A 38 -3.36 -7.10 -14.86
CA GLY A 38 -4.41 -6.09 -14.87
C GLY A 38 -4.52 -5.23 -13.61
N TYR A 39 -3.46 -5.13 -12.80
CA TYR A 39 -3.45 -4.21 -11.66
C TYR A 39 -3.28 -2.74 -12.13
N VAL A 40 -3.76 -1.79 -11.34
CA VAL A 40 -3.59 -0.35 -11.55
C VAL A 40 -2.60 0.21 -10.55
N PHE A 41 -1.51 0.81 -11.04
CA PHE A 41 -0.64 1.62 -10.19
C PHE A 41 -0.02 2.77 -10.98
N ARG A 42 -0.40 4.01 -10.61
CA ARG A 42 0.02 5.21 -11.36
C ARG A 42 1.18 5.89 -10.65
N ARG A 43 2.25 6.18 -11.39
CA ARG A 43 3.41 6.94 -10.89
C ARG A 43 3.03 8.33 -10.36
N SER A 44 1.97 8.94 -10.90
CA SER A 44 1.46 10.23 -10.45
C SER A 44 0.92 10.22 -9.01
N TRP A 45 0.64 9.04 -8.44
CA TRP A 45 0.25 8.91 -7.04
C TRP A 45 1.42 9.00 -6.07
N LEU A 46 2.66 8.90 -6.56
CA LEU A 46 3.85 8.92 -5.71
C LEU A 46 4.35 10.33 -5.49
N TYR A 47 4.83 10.58 -4.28
CA TYR A 47 5.50 11.83 -3.92
C TYR A 47 6.99 11.62 -3.69
N PRO A 48 7.80 12.70 -3.65
CA PRO A 48 9.25 12.58 -3.46
C PRO A 48 9.59 11.80 -2.18
N HIS A 49 10.57 10.90 -2.28
CA HIS A 49 11.12 10.15 -1.14
C HIS A 49 10.05 9.43 -0.29
N GLU A 50 8.99 8.96 -0.95
CA GLU A 50 7.96 8.13 -0.33
C GLU A 50 8.55 6.80 0.12
N SER A 51 8.24 6.38 1.34
CA SER A 51 8.69 5.11 1.90
C SER A 51 8.06 3.92 1.21
N LEU A 52 8.73 2.76 1.26
CA LEU A 52 8.17 1.53 0.71
C LEU A 52 6.80 1.18 1.32
N ILE A 53 6.62 1.32 2.64
CA ILE A 53 5.34 1.04 3.30
C ILE A 53 4.19 1.89 2.70
N SER A 54 4.43 3.19 2.48
CA SER A 54 3.43 4.09 1.88
C SER A 54 3.12 3.73 0.42
N ILE A 55 4.15 3.38 -0.36
CA ILE A 55 3.98 2.90 -1.73
C ILE A 55 3.12 1.63 -1.75
N LEU A 56 3.41 0.67 -0.87
CA LEU A 56 2.68 -0.58 -0.77
C LEU A 56 1.24 -0.37 -0.30
N TRP A 57 0.97 0.53 0.64
CA TRP A 57 -0.40 0.89 1.03
C TRP A 57 -1.21 1.45 -0.14
N LYS A 58 -0.62 2.31 -0.98
CA LYS A 58 -1.29 2.82 -2.18
C LYS A 58 -1.55 1.71 -3.18
N PHE A 59 -0.58 0.83 -3.40
CA PHE A 59 -0.71 -0.32 -4.29
C PHE A 59 -1.82 -1.27 -3.82
N GLU A 60 -1.81 -1.62 -2.54
CA GLU A 60 -2.81 -2.45 -1.87
C GLU A 60 -4.21 -1.86 -1.99
N THR A 61 -4.34 -0.57 -1.68
CA THR A 61 -5.63 0.15 -1.72
C THR A 61 -6.16 0.25 -3.14
N ALA A 62 -5.31 0.58 -4.12
CA ALA A 62 -5.73 0.74 -5.51
C ALA A 62 -6.19 -0.57 -6.18
N ASN A 63 -5.74 -1.71 -5.66
CA ASN A 63 -5.99 -3.03 -6.24
C ASN A 63 -6.80 -3.95 -5.33
N ALA A 64 -7.33 -3.42 -4.21
CA ALA A 64 -8.06 -4.18 -3.20
C ALA A 64 -7.35 -5.48 -2.76
N LEU A 65 -6.02 -5.43 -2.64
CA LEU A 65 -5.20 -6.57 -2.27
C LEU A 65 -5.22 -6.79 -0.75
N SER A 66 -5.00 -8.03 -0.31
CA SER A 66 -4.73 -8.34 1.09
C SER A 66 -3.28 -8.03 1.45
N GLY A 67 -3.03 -7.74 2.74
CA GLY A 67 -1.68 -7.49 3.22
C GLY A 67 -0.76 -8.70 3.02
N VAL A 68 -1.30 -9.92 3.05
CA VAL A 68 -0.55 -11.17 2.81
C VAL A 68 0.02 -11.22 1.39
N VAL A 69 -0.80 -10.89 0.38
CA VAL A 69 -0.36 -10.87 -1.02
C VAL A 69 0.73 -9.83 -1.22
N VAL A 70 0.56 -8.64 -0.64
CA VAL A 70 1.54 -7.55 -0.76
C VAL A 70 2.83 -7.85 -0.01
N ALA A 71 2.76 -8.51 1.16
CA ALA A 71 3.94 -8.92 1.92
C ALA A 71 4.81 -9.91 1.14
N ARG A 72 4.21 -10.82 0.37
CA ARG A 72 4.93 -11.79 -0.49
C ARG A 72 5.73 -11.15 -1.62
N LEU A 73 5.49 -9.87 -1.94
CA LEU A 73 6.34 -9.11 -2.86
C LEU A 73 7.76 -8.92 -2.30
N MET A 74 7.94 -9.06 -0.99
CA MET A 74 9.25 -8.97 -0.33
C MET A 74 10.13 -10.22 -0.56
N GLY A 75 9.54 -11.35 -0.93
CA GLY A 75 10.23 -12.65 -1.00
C GLY A 75 9.26 -13.80 -0.80
N LEU A 76 9.50 -14.96 -1.42
CA LEU A 76 8.67 -16.16 -1.17
C LEU A 76 9.00 -16.78 0.19
N ASP A 77 10.25 -16.64 0.63
CA ASP A 77 10.75 -17.15 1.91
C ASP A 77 10.51 -16.18 3.08
N VAL A 78 9.87 -15.04 2.81
CA VAL A 78 9.51 -14.06 3.86
C VAL A 78 8.22 -14.51 4.53
N ASP A 79 8.27 -14.74 5.83
CA ASP A 79 7.06 -14.89 6.64
C ASP A 79 6.29 -13.55 6.62
N PRO A 80 5.05 -13.51 6.09
CA PRO A 80 4.29 -12.28 5.94
C PRO A 80 3.86 -11.65 7.28
N TYR A 81 3.83 -12.40 8.38
CA TYR A 81 3.44 -11.91 9.71
C TYR A 81 4.62 -11.31 10.48
N GLU A 82 5.80 -11.94 10.41
CA GLU A 82 7.05 -11.37 10.94
C GLU A 82 7.51 -10.18 10.09
N GLY A 83 7.46 -10.36 8.76
CA GLY A 83 7.86 -9.39 7.77
C GLY A 83 9.33 -8.98 7.84
N ILE A 84 9.66 -7.96 7.04
CA ILE A 84 11.04 -7.47 6.94
C ILE A 84 11.13 -5.96 7.08
N ALA A 85 12.27 -5.47 7.57
CA ALA A 85 12.56 -4.04 7.55
C ALA A 85 12.73 -3.57 6.10
N PRO A 86 12.14 -2.43 5.68
CA PRO A 86 12.26 -1.90 4.33
C PRO A 86 13.63 -1.25 4.15
N ARG A 87 14.68 -2.07 4.07
CA ARG A 87 16.08 -1.69 4.03
C ARG A 87 16.75 -2.27 2.78
N ARG A 88 17.66 -1.51 2.18
CA ARG A 88 18.47 -2.01 1.05
C ARG A 88 19.28 -3.22 1.51
N GLY A 89 19.43 -4.21 0.63
CA GLY A 89 20.09 -5.48 0.92
C GLY A 89 19.19 -6.53 1.60
N LEU A 90 18.08 -6.11 2.24
CA LEU A 90 17.06 -7.04 2.75
C LEU A 90 15.88 -7.19 1.78
N VAL A 91 15.57 -6.14 1.03
CA VAL A 91 14.48 -6.13 0.06
C VAL A 91 15.03 -6.36 -1.35
N ASP A 92 14.44 -7.31 -2.09
CA ASP A 92 14.71 -7.52 -3.51
C ASP A 92 14.05 -6.42 -4.36
N VAL A 93 14.88 -5.45 -4.75
CA VAL A 93 14.44 -4.30 -5.56
C VAL A 93 14.03 -4.72 -6.98
N ARG A 94 14.65 -5.76 -7.55
CA ARG A 94 14.30 -6.20 -8.92
C ARG A 94 12.93 -6.81 -8.94
N ARG A 95 12.64 -7.68 -7.97
CA ARG A 95 11.29 -8.24 -7.81
C ARG A 95 10.24 -7.14 -7.61
N LEU A 96 10.52 -6.16 -6.76
CA LEU A 96 9.62 -5.01 -6.58
C LEU A 96 9.43 -4.19 -7.85
N GLN A 97 10.48 -4.01 -8.65
CA GLN A 97 10.40 -3.32 -9.93
C GLN A 97 9.46 -4.06 -10.89
N GLU A 98 9.60 -5.37 -11.02
CA GLU A 98 8.76 -6.22 -11.87
C GLU A 98 7.30 -6.19 -11.41
N SER A 99 7.06 -6.20 -10.10
CA SER A 99 5.71 -6.21 -9.53
C SER A 99 5.02 -4.85 -9.45
N LEU A 100 5.75 -3.74 -9.36
CA LEU A 100 5.17 -2.40 -9.21
C LEU A 100 5.31 -1.54 -10.48
N GLY A 101 6.21 -1.88 -11.41
CA GLY A 101 6.49 -1.09 -12.62
C GLY A 101 7.14 0.28 -12.34
N LEU A 102 7.74 0.45 -11.16
CA LEU A 102 8.40 1.68 -10.73
C LEU A 102 9.88 1.70 -11.14
N PRO A 103 10.48 2.88 -11.40
CA PRO A 103 11.92 2.98 -11.60
C PRO A 103 12.70 2.46 -10.38
N VAL A 104 13.81 1.76 -10.62
CA VAL A 104 14.69 1.19 -9.57
C VAL A 104 15.14 2.26 -8.59
N GLU A 105 15.42 3.47 -9.08
CA GLU A 105 15.88 4.62 -8.29
C GLU A 105 14.80 5.09 -7.31
N THR A 106 13.53 5.03 -7.73
CA THR A 106 12.38 5.34 -6.85
C THR A 106 12.29 4.31 -5.73
N LEU A 107 12.41 3.02 -6.05
CA LEU A 107 12.38 1.94 -5.07
C LEU A 107 13.57 2.01 -4.11
N ARG A 108 14.78 2.29 -4.61
CA ARG A 108 15.98 2.48 -3.77
C ARG A 108 15.85 3.68 -2.85
N ALA A 109 15.22 4.76 -3.29
CA ALA A 109 14.96 5.94 -2.46
C ALA A 109 13.85 5.72 -1.43
N ALA A 110 13.00 4.71 -1.62
CA ALA A 110 11.93 4.33 -0.69
C ALA A 110 12.40 3.44 0.47
N LEU A 111 13.62 2.90 0.36
CA LEU A 111 14.24 1.99 1.32
C LEU A 111 15.23 2.73 2.22
N MET A 112 15.37 2.26 3.47
CA MET A 112 16.45 2.69 4.36
C MET A 112 17.80 2.24 3.80
N ASP A 113 18.77 3.14 3.79
CA ASP A 113 20.12 2.86 3.30
C ASP A 113 21.04 2.42 4.45
N PRO A 114 21.54 1.18 4.47
CA PRO A 114 22.48 0.72 5.50
C PRO A 114 23.88 1.33 5.36
N VAL A 115 24.21 1.92 4.20
CA VAL A 115 25.53 2.48 3.96
C VAL A 115 25.61 3.90 4.54
N GLY A 116 26.51 4.12 5.50
CA GLY A 116 26.84 5.41 6.10
C GLY A 116 26.51 5.54 7.59
N ARG A 117 26.80 6.71 8.18
CA ARG A 117 26.52 7.02 9.61
C ARG A 117 25.03 7.29 9.91
N ARG A 118 24.13 6.91 9.00
CA ARG A 118 22.69 7.18 9.13
C ARG A 118 22.08 6.18 10.08
N ARG A 119 21.43 6.67 11.12
CA ARG A 119 20.59 5.84 11.99
C ARG A 119 19.12 6.04 11.64
N TYR A 120 18.45 4.93 11.44
CA TYR A 120 17.02 4.87 11.19
C TYR A 120 16.35 4.18 12.37
N SER A 121 15.19 4.66 12.76
CA SER A 121 14.39 4.02 13.79
C SER A 121 13.78 2.72 13.28
N ASP A 122 13.76 1.70 14.13
CA ASP A 122 13.03 0.46 13.89
C ASP A 122 11.54 0.59 14.28
N VAL A 123 11.12 1.72 14.84
CA VAL A 123 9.72 2.05 15.16
C VAL A 123 9.15 2.97 14.08
N PHE A 124 7.88 2.77 13.71
CA PHE A 124 7.20 3.57 12.69
C PHE A 124 6.98 5.01 13.17
N ARG A 125 7.88 5.91 12.75
CA ARG A 125 7.79 7.36 12.99
C ARG A 125 6.99 8.09 11.93
N TYR A 126 6.04 8.95 12.29
CA TYR A 126 5.17 9.57 11.30
C TYR A 126 4.75 11.00 11.64
N CYS A 127 4.30 11.73 10.62
CA CYS A 127 3.57 12.99 10.80
C CYS A 127 2.08 12.74 10.50
N ARG A 128 1.18 13.04 11.45
CA ARG A 128 -0.27 12.85 11.26
C ARG A 128 -0.81 13.53 10.01
N ARG A 129 -0.33 14.75 9.70
CA ARG A 129 -0.76 15.49 8.50
C ARG A 129 -0.28 14.84 7.20
N CYS A 130 0.90 14.20 7.20
CA CYS A 130 1.35 13.43 6.04
C CYS A 130 0.52 12.16 5.85
N LEU A 131 0.26 11.41 6.93
CA LEU A 131 -0.56 10.19 6.85
C LEU A 131 -1.99 10.50 6.41
N ALA A 132 -2.59 11.58 6.93
CA ALA A 132 -3.89 12.07 6.50
C ALA A 132 -3.97 12.41 5.00
N HIS A 133 -2.82 12.71 4.38
CA HIS A 133 -2.67 12.96 2.93
C HIS A 133 -2.39 11.67 2.14
N GLY A 134 -2.31 10.51 2.79
CA GLY A 134 -1.87 9.27 2.14
C GLY A 134 -0.39 9.26 1.82
N TYR A 135 0.46 9.80 2.70
CA TYR A 135 1.89 9.84 2.46
C TYR A 135 2.71 9.57 3.72
N HIS A 136 3.73 8.73 3.56
CA HIS A 136 4.79 8.57 4.54
C HIS A 136 6.16 8.54 3.84
N SER A 137 7.10 9.39 4.27
CA SER A 137 8.45 9.49 3.72
C SER A 137 9.44 8.57 4.43
N VAL A 138 10.43 8.02 3.73
CA VAL A 138 11.58 7.36 4.35
C VAL A 138 12.36 8.31 5.28
N VAL A 139 12.33 9.61 4.98
CA VAL A 139 13.00 10.66 5.75
C VAL A 139 12.47 10.74 7.18
N HIS A 140 11.21 10.39 7.43
CA HIS A 140 10.65 10.36 8.78
C HIS A 140 11.36 9.34 9.70
N GLN A 141 11.97 8.31 9.13
CA GLN A 141 12.64 7.27 9.90
C GLN A 141 14.04 7.66 10.37
N LEU A 142 14.64 8.73 9.84
CA LEU A 142 15.95 9.20 10.28
C LEU A 142 15.91 9.69 11.73
N GLU A 143 16.64 9.04 12.64
CA GLU A 143 16.60 9.33 14.08
C GLU A 143 16.93 10.80 14.40
N ARG A 144 17.90 11.38 13.67
CA ARG A 144 18.30 12.79 13.86
C ARG A 144 17.20 13.80 13.51
N LEU A 145 16.16 13.38 12.79
CA LEU A 145 15.05 14.24 12.42
C LEU A 145 13.92 14.08 13.42
N SER A 146 13.66 15.07 14.27
CA SER A 146 12.53 15.06 15.21
C SER A 146 11.26 15.70 14.66
N THR A 147 11.37 16.46 13.57
CA THR A 147 10.30 17.31 13.05
C THR A 147 10.05 17.04 11.56
N CYS A 148 8.78 16.97 11.16
CA CYS A 148 8.37 16.82 9.76
C CYS A 148 8.87 18.00 8.91
N PRO A 149 9.59 17.76 7.78
CA PRO A 149 10.13 18.83 6.94
C PRO A 149 9.05 19.73 6.34
N ALA A 150 7.91 19.14 5.96
CA ALA A 150 6.81 19.87 5.32
C ALA A 150 5.95 20.63 6.35
N HIS A 151 5.58 19.96 7.45
CA HIS A 151 4.56 20.49 8.37
C HIS A 151 5.13 21.14 9.64
N ARG A 152 6.44 21.04 9.88
CA ARG A 152 7.11 21.59 11.07
C ARG A 152 6.51 21.12 12.41
N ARG A 153 5.97 19.90 12.44
CA ARG A 153 5.44 19.24 13.64
C ARG A 153 6.35 18.11 14.06
N LEU A 154 6.38 17.81 15.35
CA LEU A 154 7.08 16.65 15.89
C LEU A 154 6.60 15.37 15.20
N LEU A 155 7.54 14.47 14.92
CA LEU A 155 7.24 13.13 14.46
C LEU A 155 6.79 12.28 15.66
N GLU A 156 5.67 11.59 15.48
CA GLU A 156 5.06 10.72 16.47
C GLU A 156 5.52 9.27 16.25
N THR A 157 5.67 8.51 17.35
CA THR A 157 5.89 7.06 17.33
C THR A 157 4.66 6.29 17.84
N LYS A 158 3.87 6.92 18.70
CA LYS A 158 2.71 6.33 19.39
C LYS A 158 1.41 6.79 18.78
N CYS A 159 0.48 5.86 18.60
CA CYS A 159 -0.88 6.20 18.18
C CYS A 159 -1.54 7.14 19.21
N TRP A 160 -2.12 8.24 18.72
CA TRP A 160 -2.84 9.20 19.57
C TRP A 160 -4.08 8.63 20.28
N ARG A 161 -4.65 7.51 19.78
CA ARG A 161 -5.84 6.88 20.36
C ARG A 161 -5.51 5.75 21.34
N CYS A 162 -4.63 4.81 20.96
CA CYS A 162 -4.34 3.63 21.77
C CYS A 162 -2.95 3.62 22.43
N GLY A 163 -2.09 4.62 22.15
CA GLY A 163 -0.77 4.75 22.75
C GLY A 163 0.29 3.75 22.28
N ARG A 164 -0.07 2.77 21.44
CA ARG A 164 0.86 1.73 20.93
C ARG A 164 1.78 2.26 19.84
N GLU A 165 2.99 1.72 19.81
CA GLU A 165 3.99 1.93 18.76
C GLU A 165 3.94 0.78 17.77
N ALA A 166 3.97 1.08 16.47
CA ALA A 166 4.05 0.06 15.42
C ALA A 166 5.50 -0.14 14.98
N PRO A 167 5.91 -1.39 14.65
CA PRO A 167 7.23 -1.63 14.08
C PRO A 167 7.34 -1.01 12.67
N TYR A 168 8.52 -0.52 12.29
CA TYR A 168 8.80 -0.07 10.93
C TYR A 168 9.17 -1.27 10.04
N ARG A 169 8.19 -2.12 9.75
CA ARG A 169 8.34 -3.35 8.97
C ARG A 169 7.24 -3.49 7.92
N VAL A 170 7.56 -4.19 6.83
CA VAL A 170 6.59 -4.66 5.85
C VAL A 170 6.09 -6.02 6.32
N ASN A 171 4.97 -6.02 7.04
CA ASN A 171 4.25 -7.22 7.47
C ASN A 171 2.74 -7.01 7.33
N VAL A 172 1.96 -8.08 7.45
CA VAL A 172 0.49 -8.05 7.30
C VAL A 172 -0.15 -7.02 8.21
N GLN A 173 0.26 -6.96 9.48
CA GLN A 173 -0.34 -6.05 10.46
C GLN A 173 -0.20 -4.57 10.06
N VAL A 174 0.99 -4.16 9.60
CA VAL A 174 1.24 -2.79 9.16
C VAL A 174 0.59 -2.52 7.82
N LEU A 175 0.64 -3.46 6.88
CA LEU A 175 0.05 -3.32 5.54
C LEU A 175 -1.47 -3.12 5.65
N GLU A 176 -2.16 -3.99 6.37
CA GLU A 176 -3.62 -3.94 6.46
C GLU A 176 -4.16 -2.68 7.16
N ALA A 177 -3.33 -2.03 7.97
CA ALA A 177 -3.67 -0.78 8.63
C ALA A 177 -3.86 0.40 7.65
N ARG A 178 -3.24 0.36 6.45
CA ARG A 178 -3.44 1.34 5.36
C ARG A 178 -3.58 2.79 5.83
N PHE A 179 -2.48 3.43 6.23
CA PHE A 179 -2.46 4.79 6.81
C PHE A 179 -3.19 4.99 8.16
N HIS A 180 -3.70 3.92 8.79
CA HIS A 180 -4.27 3.93 10.14
C HIS A 180 -3.30 3.28 11.14
N CYS A 181 -3.66 3.32 12.42
CA CYS A 181 -2.93 2.59 13.45
C CYS A 181 -3.02 1.07 13.25
N ALA A 182 -1.88 0.39 13.23
CA ALA A 182 -1.76 -1.07 13.07
C ALA A 182 -2.38 -1.93 14.19
N TYR A 183 -2.92 -1.31 15.24
CA TYR A 183 -3.51 -2.06 16.35
C TYR A 183 -4.93 -1.65 16.75
N CYS A 184 -5.37 -0.44 16.41
CA CYS A 184 -6.72 0.02 16.74
C CYS A 184 -7.44 0.62 15.54
N TYR A 185 -6.79 0.62 14.37
CA TYR A 185 -7.30 1.15 13.11
C TYR A 185 -7.82 2.59 13.18
N ALA A 186 -7.42 3.35 14.21
CA ALA A 186 -7.72 4.76 14.29
C ALA A 186 -7.01 5.50 13.15
N GLY A 187 -7.78 6.26 12.37
CA GLY A 187 -7.25 7.12 11.33
C GLY A 187 -6.37 8.21 11.91
N HIS A 188 -5.31 8.55 11.18
CA HIS A 188 -4.49 9.72 11.48
C HIS A 188 -5.04 11.01 10.82
N GLY A 189 -6.14 10.89 10.05
CA GLY A 189 -6.87 11.94 9.36
C GLY A 189 -7.67 11.33 8.20
N GLY A 190 -7.54 11.89 7.00
CA GLY A 190 -8.19 11.36 5.79
C GLY A 190 -7.68 9.98 5.39
N THR A 191 -8.51 9.24 4.65
CA THR A 191 -8.17 7.95 4.05
C THR A 191 -7.84 8.17 2.59
N TRP A 192 -6.62 7.81 2.18
CA TRP A 192 -6.22 7.90 0.78
C TRP A 192 -6.88 6.81 -0.06
N THR A 193 -7.37 7.18 -1.24
CA THR A 193 -7.85 6.30 -2.30
C THR A 193 -7.38 6.82 -3.65
N PRO A 194 -7.38 5.99 -4.71
CA PRO A 194 -7.11 6.46 -6.07
C PRO A 194 -7.99 7.63 -6.51
N ASP A 195 -9.25 7.66 -6.07
CA ASP A 195 -10.26 8.64 -6.48
C ASP A 195 -10.13 9.99 -5.76
N ASN A 196 -9.53 10.01 -4.57
CA ASN A 196 -9.32 11.22 -3.77
C ASN A 196 -7.85 11.66 -3.69
N ALA A 197 -6.98 11.10 -4.54
CA ALA A 197 -5.55 11.39 -4.53
C ALA A 197 -5.27 12.87 -4.90
N GLU A 198 -5.06 13.70 -3.89
CA GLU A 198 -4.77 15.13 -4.07
C GLU A 198 -3.26 15.40 -4.27
N PRO A 199 -2.86 16.27 -5.22
CA PRO A 199 -1.46 16.63 -5.37
C PRO A 199 -0.83 17.21 -4.10
N MET A 200 0.36 16.74 -3.73
CA MET A 200 1.13 17.34 -2.63
C MET A 200 1.55 18.77 -3.00
N LYS A 201 1.36 19.71 -2.07
CA LYS A 201 1.76 21.12 -2.23
C LYS A 201 3.24 21.23 -2.65
N PRO A 202 3.60 22.11 -3.61
CA PRO A 202 4.99 22.26 -4.07
C PRO A 202 5.99 22.53 -2.93
N ALA A 203 5.63 23.38 -1.97
CA ALA A 203 6.47 23.67 -0.81
C ALA A 203 6.78 22.42 0.04
N HIS A 204 5.82 21.50 0.19
CA HIS A 204 6.01 20.25 0.91
C HIS A 204 6.94 19.31 0.13
N ARG A 205 6.77 19.22 -1.20
CA ARG A 205 7.66 18.45 -2.07
C ARG A 205 9.11 18.93 -1.94
N SER A 206 9.33 20.24 -2.09
CA SER A 206 10.66 20.84 -1.94
C SER A 206 11.27 20.63 -0.56
N ALA A 207 10.46 20.67 0.50
CA ALA A 207 10.94 20.44 1.87
C ALA A 207 11.44 19.00 2.09
N PHE A 208 10.70 17.99 1.59
CA PHE A 208 11.16 16.60 1.67
C PHE A 208 12.39 16.35 0.80
N THR A 209 12.42 16.89 -0.42
CA THR A 209 13.59 16.76 -1.29
C THR A 209 14.83 17.39 -0.69
N ARG A 210 14.72 18.63 -0.18
CA ARG A 210 15.84 19.30 0.51
C ARG A 210 16.34 18.45 1.67
N ARG A 211 15.45 17.99 2.55
CA ARG A 211 15.85 17.21 3.72
C ARG A 211 16.46 15.86 3.33
N TYR A 212 15.95 15.21 2.28
CA TYR A 212 16.56 13.99 1.76
C TYR A 212 17.97 14.25 1.22
N LEU A 213 18.19 15.33 0.45
CA LEU A 213 19.52 15.67 -0.05
C LEU A 213 20.50 15.93 1.10
N GLU A 214 20.11 16.79 2.05
CA GLU A 214 20.90 17.10 3.26
C GLU A 214 21.23 15.86 4.07
N CYS A 215 20.31 14.88 4.13
CA CYS A 215 20.45 13.75 5.04
C CYS A 215 20.93 12.44 4.43
N CYS A 216 20.69 12.24 3.15
CA CYS A 216 20.85 10.96 2.48
C CYS A 216 21.85 11.01 1.33
N LEU A 217 22.19 12.19 0.82
CA LEU A 217 23.18 12.35 -0.26
C LEU A 217 24.35 13.28 0.10
N GLY A 218 24.19 14.13 1.12
CA GLY A 218 25.27 14.90 1.73
C GLY A 218 26.04 14.17 2.83
#